data_AF-A0A519ZBI0-F1
#
_entry.id   AF-A0A519ZBI0-F1
#
_cell.length_a   1.000
_cell.length_b   1.000
_cell.length_c   1.000
_cell.angle_alpha   90.00
_cell.angle_beta   90.00
_cell.angle_gamma   90.00
#
_symmetry.space_group_name_H-M   'P 1'
#
loop_
_entity.id
_entity.type
_entity.pdbx_description
1 polymer ?
#
loop_
_entity_poly.entity_id
_entity_poly.type
_entity_poly.pdbx_seq_one_letter_code
_entity_poly.pdbx_strand_id
1 'polypeptide(L)'
;MLSATNQAAIQQLQEAPTAAQQLSQLAISTFDRYVDVRALQEKLVSFQPEGLTPHMFQYRLLQWARRSRRHVVLPEGNDDRILRAAAQLLHQDVVDLTILGDPAA
;
A
#
# COMPACT_ATOMS: atom_id res chain seq x y z
N MET A 1 -31.52 14.10 -53.14
CA MET A 1 -31.76 15.12 -52.08
C MET A 1 -32.19 14.54 -50.73
N LEU A 2 -32.61 13.28 -50.60
CA LEU A 2 -33.05 12.68 -49.32
C LEU A 2 -31.96 11.93 -48.51
N SER A 3 -30.71 11.86 -48.97
CA SER A 3 -29.65 11.07 -48.32
C SER A 3 -28.94 11.77 -47.17
N ALA A 4 -28.81 13.10 -47.21
CA ALA A 4 -28.07 13.86 -46.20
C ALA A 4 -28.78 13.89 -44.83
N THR A 5 -30.13 13.93 -44.83
CA THR A 5 -30.94 13.94 -43.60
C THR A 5 -30.85 12.62 -42.83
N ASN A 6 -30.81 11.48 -43.54
CA ASN A 6 -30.63 10.18 -42.89
C ASN A 6 -29.21 9.99 -42.36
N GLN A 7 -28.20 10.59 -43.00
CA GLN A 7 -26.81 10.42 -42.62
C GLN A 7 -26.48 11.16 -41.31
N ALA A 8 -27.07 12.34 -41.07
CA ALA A 8 -26.95 13.05 -39.80
C ALA A 8 -27.65 12.33 -38.63
N ALA A 9 -28.84 11.76 -38.87
CA ALA A 9 -29.58 11.02 -37.84
C ALA A 9 -28.87 9.72 -37.41
N ILE A 10 -28.20 9.03 -38.35
CA ILE A 10 -27.41 7.82 -38.08
C ILE A 10 -26.14 8.17 -37.28
N GLN A 11 -25.51 9.31 -37.56
CA GLN A 11 -24.34 9.78 -36.81
C GLN A 11 -24.70 10.08 -35.34
N GLN A 12 -25.88 10.67 -35.07
CA GLN A 12 -26.35 10.96 -33.71
C GLN A 12 -26.74 9.70 -32.90
N LEU A 13 -27.13 8.61 -33.56
CA LEU A 13 -27.43 7.34 -32.89
C LEU A 13 -26.15 6.56 -32.48
N GLN A 14 -25.00 6.85 -33.10
CA GLN A 14 -23.72 6.19 -32.79
C GLN A 14 -22.97 6.81 -31.60
N GLU A 15 -23.38 8.00 -31.12
CA GLU A 15 -22.78 8.70 -29.99
C GLU A 15 -23.56 8.51 -28.67
N ALA A 16 -24.50 7.56 -28.61
CA ALA A 16 -25.20 7.26 -27.38
C ALA A 16 -24.22 6.70 -26.33
N PRO A 17 -24.17 7.28 -25.12
CA PRO A 17 -23.24 6.83 -24.10
C PRO A 17 -23.53 5.37 -23.75
N THR A 18 -22.48 4.55 -23.75
CA THR A 18 -22.56 3.14 -23.36
C THR A 18 -23.05 3.00 -21.92
N ALA A 19 -23.62 1.84 -21.56
CA ALA A 19 -24.09 1.58 -20.20
C ALA A 19 -23.01 1.85 -19.12
N ALA A 20 -21.74 1.59 -19.42
CA ALA A 20 -20.61 1.90 -18.54
C ALA A 20 -20.39 3.41 -18.37
N GLN A 21 -20.51 4.19 -19.45
CA GLN A 21 -20.40 5.66 -19.40
C GLN A 21 -21.59 6.28 -18.65
N GLN A 22 -22.78 5.75 -18.86
CA GLN A 22 -24.00 6.16 -18.13
C GLN A 22 -23.88 5.88 -16.63
N LEU A 23 -23.37 4.70 -16.24
CA LEU A 23 -23.13 4.34 -14.85
C LEU A 23 -22.10 5.27 -14.20
N SER A 24 -21.02 5.59 -14.91
CA SER A 24 -19.98 6.50 -14.41
C SER A 24 -20.52 7.92 -14.21
N GLN A 25 -21.28 8.46 -15.17
CA GLN A 25 -21.93 9.78 -15.04
C GLN A 25 -22.96 9.82 -13.92
N LEU A 26 -23.75 8.74 -13.76
CA LEU A 26 -24.70 8.63 -12.65
C LEU A 26 -23.97 8.59 -11.30
N ALA A 27 -22.88 7.83 -11.19
CA ALA A 27 -22.08 7.76 -9.97
C ALA A 27 -21.48 9.13 -9.60
N ILE A 28 -20.89 9.84 -10.57
CA ILE A 28 -20.33 11.19 -10.36
C ILE A 28 -21.41 12.17 -9.93
N SER A 29 -22.52 12.26 -10.69
CA SER A 29 -23.61 13.20 -10.37
C SER A 29 -24.33 12.90 -9.06
N THR A 30 -24.43 11.62 -8.67
CA THR A 30 -24.96 11.22 -7.37
C THR A 30 -24.00 11.61 -6.25
N PHE A 31 -22.69 11.39 -6.43
CA PHE A 31 -21.68 11.78 -5.46
C PHE A 31 -21.69 13.30 -5.24
N ASP A 32 -21.64 14.10 -6.30
CA ASP A 32 -21.64 15.56 -6.21
C ASP A 32 -22.89 16.12 -5.53
N ARG A 33 -24.04 15.45 -5.67
CA ARG A 33 -25.30 15.89 -5.06
C ARG A 33 -25.38 15.60 -3.57
N TYR A 34 -24.84 14.46 -3.13
CA TYR A 34 -25.10 13.95 -1.78
C TYR A 34 -23.86 13.92 -0.87
N VAL A 35 -22.67 14.18 -1.41
CA VAL A 35 -21.43 14.20 -0.64
C VAL A 35 -20.92 15.62 -0.49
N ASP A 36 -20.79 16.07 0.76
CA ASP A 36 -20.04 17.29 1.07
C ASP A 36 -18.55 17.03 0.91
N VAL A 37 -18.03 17.43 -0.26
CA VAL A 37 -16.62 17.23 -0.63
C VAL A 37 -15.68 17.93 0.36
N ARG A 38 -16.05 19.10 0.89
CA ARG A 38 -15.21 19.87 1.80
C ARG A 38 -15.12 19.17 3.16
N ALA A 39 -16.27 18.80 3.72
CA ALA A 39 -16.30 18.05 4.99
C ALA A 39 -15.62 16.67 4.86
N LEU A 40 -15.73 16.01 3.70
CA LEU A 40 -15.01 14.77 3.42
C LEU A 40 -13.49 15.00 3.36
N GLN A 41 -13.03 16.04 2.66
CA GLN A 41 -11.61 16.40 2.59
C GLN A 41 -11.05 16.74 3.99
N GLU A 42 -11.77 17.53 4.78
CA GLU A 42 -11.37 17.85 6.15
C GLU A 42 -11.17 16.58 6.99
N LYS A 43 -12.10 15.62 6.92
CA LYS A 43 -11.99 14.33 7.62
C LYS A 43 -10.84 13.45 7.13
N LEU A 44 -10.56 13.46 5.83
CA LEU A 44 -9.45 12.71 5.24
C LEU A 44 -8.09 13.29 5.67
N VAL A 45 -7.97 14.61 5.75
CA VAL A 45 -6.73 15.28 6.18
C VAL A 45 -6.55 15.22 7.69
N SER A 46 -7.64 15.30 8.46
CA SER A 46 -7.60 15.18 9.92
C SER A 46 -7.42 13.74 10.40
N PHE A 47 -7.49 12.75 9.51
CA PHE A 47 -7.27 11.35 9.87
C PHE A 47 -5.83 11.15 10.33
N GLN A 48 -5.65 11.05 11.64
CA GLN A 48 -4.42 10.55 12.23
C GLN A 48 -4.66 9.08 12.57
N PRO A 49 -3.89 8.14 11.99
CA PRO A 49 -3.94 6.76 12.42
C PRO A 49 -3.61 6.71 13.92
N GLU A 50 -4.58 6.30 14.75
CA GLU A 50 -4.32 6.11 16.16
C GLU A 50 -3.46 4.85 16.33
N GLY A 51 -2.30 5.03 16.97
CA GLY A 51 -1.42 3.92 17.33
C GLY A 51 -0.31 3.62 16.33
N LEU A 52 0.41 2.54 16.64
CA LEU A 52 1.57 2.11 15.88
C LEU A 52 1.18 0.89 15.04
N THR A 53 1.22 1.02 13.71
CA THR A 53 1.00 -0.15 12.84
C THR A 53 2.15 -1.14 13.00
N PRO A 54 1.94 -2.45 12.77
CA PRO A 54 3.00 -3.45 12.86
C PRO A 54 4.24 -3.13 12.01
N HIS A 55 4.03 -2.62 10.79
CA HIS A 55 5.13 -2.21 9.90
C HIS A 55 5.88 -0.99 10.44
N MET A 56 5.18 0.01 11.00
CA MET A 56 5.83 1.17 11.62
C MET A 56 6.63 0.77 12.87
N PHE A 57 6.14 -0.20 13.65
CA PHE A 57 6.88 -0.73 14.80
C PHE A 57 8.19 -1.39 14.37
N GLN A 58 8.13 -2.32 13.42
CA GLN A 58 9.31 -2.99 12.88
C GLN A 58 10.32 -1.97 12.30
N TYR A 59 9.82 -1.00 11.53
CA TYR A 59 10.67 0.06 10.99
C TYR A 59 11.36 0.86 12.11
N ARG A 60 10.62 1.26 13.16
CA ARG A 60 11.20 1.99 14.30
C ARG A 60 12.27 1.19 15.02
N LEU A 61 12.05 -0.10 15.28
CA LEU A 61 13.06 -0.98 15.86
C LEU A 61 14.33 -1.02 15.01
N LEU A 62 14.19 -1.15 13.69
CA LEU A 62 15.32 -1.16 12.77
C LEU A 62 16.09 0.18 12.79
N GLN A 63 15.38 1.31 12.82
CA GLN A 63 16.02 2.63 12.94
C GLN A 63 16.78 2.77 14.26
N TRP A 64 16.23 2.25 15.37
CA TRP A 64 16.90 2.27 16.66
C TRP A 64 18.17 1.41 16.65
N ALA A 65 18.10 0.20 16.10
CA ALA A 65 19.26 -0.69 15.95
C ALA A 65 20.36 -0.03 15.11
N ARG A 66 20.01 0.65 14.01
CA ARG A 66 20.96 1.41 13.18
C ARG A 66 21.64 2.55 13.94
N ARG A 67 20.89 3.31 14.74
CA ARG A 67 21.43 4.44 15.50
C ARG A 67 22.30 4.01 16.67
N SER A 68 21.99 2.87 17.28
CA SER A 68 22.72 2.30 18.40
C SER A 68 22.95 0.83 18.14
N ARG A 69 23.97 0.54 17.33
CA ARG A 69 24.35 -0.83 16.99
C ARG A 69 24.71 -1.58 18.27
N ARG A 70 24.18 -2.78 18.42
CA ARG A 70 24.41 -3.65 19.59
C ARG A 70 24.96 -4.99 19.14
N HIS A 71 25.71 -5.62 20.03
CA HIS A 71 26.16 -7.00 19.91
C HIS A 71 25.11 -7.94 20.51
N VAL A 72 24.71 -8.96 19.75
CA VAL A 72 23.68 -9.93 20.14
C VAL A 72 24.26 -11.34 20.01
N VAL A 73 24.08 -12.16 21.05
CA VAL A 73 24.45 -13.57 21.04
C VAL A 73 23.20 -14.42 20.83
N LEU A 74 23.24 -15.31 19.84
CA LEU A 74 22.17 -16.26 19.51
C LEU A 74 22.64 -17.68 19.88
N PRO A 75 22.21 -18.25 21.02
CA PRO A 75 22.66 -19.58 21.43
C PRO A 75 22.01 -20.74 20.65
N GLU A 76 20.98 -20.47 19.86
CA GLU A 76 20.21 -21.48 19.11
C GLU A 76 20.70 -21.63 17.65
N GLY A 77 22.03 -21.70 17.43
CA GLY A 77 22.63 -21.76 16.10
C GLY A 77 22.30 -22.98 15.25
N ASN A 78 21.65 -24.00 15.84
CA ASN A 78 21.19 -25.19 15.13
C ASN A 78 19.72 -25.07 14.66
N ASP A 79 19.02 -23.96 14.97
CA ASP A 79 17.64 -23.71 14.51
C ASP A 79 17.65 -22.88 13.22
N ASP A 80 17.15 -23.47 12.13
CA ASP A 80 17.08 -22.84 10.80
C ASP A 80 16.33 -21.48 10.82
N ARG A 81 15.31 -21.32 11.67
CA ARG A 81 14.58 -20.05 11.79
C ARG A 81 15.48 -18.94 12.34
N ILE A 82 16.34 -19.29 13.29
CA ILE A 82 17.29 -18.37 13.91
C ILE A 82 18.40 -18.01 12.93
N LEU A 83 18.93 -18.99 12.20
CA LEU A 83 19.92 -18.76 11.14
C LEU A 83 19.39 -17.85 10.02
N ARG A 84 18.16 -18.08 9.56
CA ARG A 84 17.51 -17.20 8.57
C ARG A 84 17.32 -15.78 9.09
N ALA A 85 16.90 -15.62 10.34
CA ALA A 85 16.75 -14.30 10.96
C ALA A 85 18.10 -13.58 11.10
N ALA A 86 19.15 -14.32 11.51
CA ALA A 86 20.50 -13.79 11.61
C ALA A 86 21.03 -13.31 10.25
N ALA A 87 20.81 -14.09 9.19
CA ALA A 87 21.19 -13.70 7.83
C ALA A 87 20.49 -12.40 7.38
N GLN A 88 19.20 -12.23 7.70
CA GLN A 88 18.46 -10.99 7.41
C GLN A 88 19.03 -9.80 8.17
N LEU A 89 19.33 -9.96 9.48
CA LEU A 89 19.90 -8.91 10.31
C LEU A 89 21.31 -8.50 9.85
N LEU A 90 22.14 -9.46 9.44
CA LEU A 90 23.46 -9.21 8.84
C LEU A 90 23.33 -8.43 7.53
N HIS A 91 22.41 -8.84 6.65
CA HIS A 91 22.18 -8.14 5.37
C HIS A 91 21.70 -6.70 5.55
N GLN A 92 20.91 -6.45 6.59
CA GLN A 92 20.42 -5.10 6.91
C GLN A 92 21.48 -4.21 7.58
N ASP A 93 22.62 -4.79 7.98
CA ASP A 93 23.75 -4.16 8.65
C ASP A 93 23.34 -3.30 9.86
N VAL A 94 22.64 -3.93 10.81
CA VAL A 94 22.07 -3.21 11.97
C VAL A 94 22.55 -3.69 13.34
N VAL A 95 23.23 -4.84 13.41
CA VAL A 95 23.69 -5.47 14.66
C VAL A 95 24.97 -6.25 14.43
N ASP A 96 25.78 -6.38 15.47
CA ASP A 96 26.90 -7.33 15.50
C ASP A 96 26.40 -8.65 16.10
N LEU A 97 26.74 -9.78 15.49
CA LEU A 97 26.18 -11.08 15.86
C LEU A 97 27.25 -12.10 16.23
N THR A 98 26.96 -12.87 17.27
CA THR A 98 27.66 -14.12 17.59
C THR A 98 26.64 -15.24 17.68
N ILE A 99 26.83 -16.29 16.91
CA ILE A 99 25.94 -17.45 16.89
C ILE A 99 26.69 -18.61 17.54
N LEU A 100 26.08 -19.26 18.53
CA LEU A 100 26.61 -20.45 19.17
C LEU A 100 25.87 -21.68 18.65
N GLY A 101 26.59 -22.75 18.36
CA GLY A 101 26.04 -23.97 17.79
C GLY A 101 27.15 -24.85 17.24
N ASP A 102 26.75 -25.95 16.61
CA ASP A 102 27.68 -26.80 15.87
C ASP A 102 27.78 -26.29 14.42
N PRO A 103 28.95 -25.83 13.95
CA PRO A 103 29.12 -25.37 12.58
C PRO A 103 28.92 -26.45 11.52
N ALA A 104 28.92 -27.73 11.92
CA ALA A 104 28.81 -28.89 11.04
C ALA A 104 27.46 -29.62 11.12
N ALA A 105 26.52 -29.13 11.93
CA ALA A 105 25.18 -29.70 12.06
C ALA A 105 24.30 -29.54 10.81
#